data_AF-A0A2E5ZUN6-F1
#
_entry.id   AF-A0A2E5ZUN6-F1
#
_cell.length_a   1.000
_cell.length_b   1.000
_cell.length_c   1.000
_cell.angle_alpha   90.00
_cell.angle_beta   90.00
_cell.angle_gamma   90.00
#
_symmetry.space_group_name_H-M   'P 1'
#
loop_
_entity.id
_entity.type
_entity.pdbx_description
1 polymer ?
#
loop_
_entity_poly.entity_id
_entity_poly.type
_entity_poly.pdbx_seq_one_letter_code
_entity_poly.pdbx_strand_id
1 'polypeptide(L)'
;TGANLNYADLTNANFQDADLTNANLNYADLTNADFQDADLADVTLAEADLKFAKFSGATVTDANFDDTYWHETMWTDGVRYDTNQA
;
A
#
# COMPACT_ATOMS: atom_id res chain seq x y z
N THR A 1 8.58 8.08 7.09
CA THR A 1 9.06 7.66 8.43
C THR A 1 9.13 6.14 8.49
N GLY A 2 10.13 5.53 9.17
CA GLY A 2 10.31 4.08 9.23
C GLY A 2 9.42 3.34 10.25
N ALA A 3 8.11 3.58 10.22
CA ALA A 3 7.17 2.95 11.15
C ALA A 3 7.17 1.43 10.99
N ASN A 4 7.10 0.69 12.11
CA ASN A 4 6.93 -0.75 12.06
C ASN A 4 5.45 -1.10 12.32
N LEU A 5 4.77 -1.55 11.27
CA LEU A 5 3.35 -1.90 11.21
C LEU A 5 3.16 -3.32 10.67
N ASN A 6 4.18 -4.16 10.82
CA ASN A 6 4.13 -5.55 10.37
C ASN A 6 2.98 -6.32 11.04
N TYR A 7 2.24 -7.11 10.27
CA TYR A 7 1.04 -7.85 10.74
C TYR A 7 -0.07 -6.98 11.34
N ALA A 8 -0.05 -5.66 11.15
CA ALA A 8 -1.09 -4.79 11.68
C ALA A 8 -2.41 -4.98 10.94
N ASP A 9 -3.52 -4.91 11.67
CA ASP A 9 -4.84 -4.69 11.07
C ASP A 9 -5.01 -3.19 10.84
N LEU A 10 -4.97 -2.81 9.56
CA LEU A 10 -5.10 -1.44 9.06
C LEU A 10 -6.28 -1.35 8.09
N THR A 11 -7.27 -2.23 8.25
CA THR A 11 -8.48 -2.24 7.43
C THR A 11 -9.18 -0.89 7.49
N ASN A 12 -9.48 -0.29 6.33
CA ASN A 12 -10.07 1.05 6.19
C ASN A 12 -9.21 2.20 6.75
N ALA A 13 -7.91 2.00 6.99
CA ALA A 13 -7.04 3.08 7.44
C ALA A 13 -6.94 4.19 6.38
N ASN A 14 -6.89 5.44 6.85
CA ASN A 14 -6.67 6.59 5.99
C ASN A 14 -5.21 7.06 6.12
N PHE A 15 -4.45 6.86 5.05
CA PHE A 15 -3.07 7.31 4.85
C PHE A 15 -2.96 8.34 3.73
N GLN A 16 -4.06 9.00 3.37
CA GLN A 16 -4.03 10.06 2.36
C GLN A 16 -3.01 11.14 2.74
N ASP A 17 -2.17 11.53 1.79
CA ASP A 17 -1.08 12.51 1.96
C ASP A 17 -0.01 12.12 3.02
N ALA A 18 0.02 10.87 3.49
CA ALA A 18 0.93 10.45 4.56
C ALA A 18 2.36 10.21 4.06
N ASP A 19 3.35 10.54 4.90
CA ASP A 19 4.75 10.11 4.74
C ASP A 19 4.97 8.75 5.43
N LEU A 20 4.98 7.70 4.63
CA LEU A 20 5.27 6.33 5.00
C LEU A 20 6.65 5.87 4.48
N THR A 21 7.52 6.82 4.11
CA THR A 21 8.85 6.53 3.55
C THR A 21 9.66 5.65 4.51
N ASN A 22 10.13 4.48 4.05
CA ASN A 22 10.81 3.41 4.81
C ASN A 22 9.93 2.62 5.82
N ALA A 23 8.60 2.72 5.79
CA ALA A 23 7.75 1.95 6.70
C ALA A 23 7.77 0.45 6.37
N ASN A 24 7.57 -0.38 7.39
CA ASN A 24 7.39 -1.82 7.25
C ASN A 24 5.91 -2.17 7.47
N LEU A 25 5.23 -2.52 6.38
CA LEU A 25 3.82 -2.95 6.30
C LEU A 25 3.71 -4.43 5.85
N ASN A 26 4.78 -5.22 5.97
CA ASN A 26 4.76 -6.62 5.58
C ASN A 26 3.66 -7.36 6.35
N TYR A 27 2.92 -8.23 5.66
CA TYR A 27 1.81 -9.03 6.22
C TYR A 27 0.63 -8.22 6.80
N ALA A 28 0.58 -6.90 6.61
CA ALA A 28 -0.52 -6.08 7.12
C ALA A 28 -1.83 -6.35 6.36
N ASP A 29 -2.96 -6.25 7.05
CA ASP A 29 -4.27 -6.16 6.40
C ASP A 29 -4.54 -4.69 6.05
N LEU A 30 -4.43 -4.36 4.77
CA LEU A 30 -4.66 -3.03 4.21
C LEU A 30 -5.92 -3.01 3.35
N THR A 31 -6.85 -3.95 3.59
CA THR A 31 -8.11 -4.01 2.88
C THR A 31 -8.84 -2.67 2.99
N ASN A 32 -9.19 -2.09 1.84
CA ASN A 32 -9.87 -0.80 1.72
C ASN A 32 -9.09 0.40 2.32
N ALA A 33 -7.77 0.29 2.51
CA ALA A 33 -6.94 1.41 2.95
C ALA A 33 -6.80 2.48 1.86
N ASP A 34 -6.74 3.74 2.28
CA ASP A 34 -6.60 4.90 1.38
C ASP A 34 -5.17 5.45 1.44
N PHE A 35 -4.39 5.26 0.39
CA PHE A 35 -3.02 5.76 0.21
C PHE A 35 -2.95 6.86 -0.86
N GLN A 36 -4.07 7.52 -1.18
CA GLN A 36 -4.06 8.58 -2.19
C GLN A 36 -3.01 9.65 -1.85
N ASP A 37 -2.18 9.98 -2.84
CA ASP A 37 -1.11 10.97 -2.74
C ASP A 37 -0.08 10.71 -1.60
N ALA A 38 -0.01 9.49 -1.04
CA ALA A 38 0.95 9.12 0.00
C ALA A 38 2.38 8.93 -0.57
N ASP A 39 3.38 9.20 0.26
CA ASP A 39 4.79 8.85 -0.03
C ASP A 39 5.11 7.47 0.59
N LEU A 40 5.26 6.48 -0.29
CA LEU A 40 5.60 5.09 0.03
C LEU A 40 7.01 4.73 -0.44
N ALA A 41 7.90 5.72 -0.64
CA ALA A 41 9.27 5.44 -1.04
C ALA A 41 9.96 4.47 -0.05
N ASP A 42 10.65 3.46 -0.56
CA ASP A 42 11.34 2.42 0.23
C ASP A 42 10.43 1.65 1.22
N VAL A 43 9.11 1.66 1.04
CA VAL A 43 8.20 0.90 1.90
C VAL A 43 8.30 -0.60 1.60
N THR A 44 8.11 -1.46 2.60
CA THR A 44 7.94 -2.90 2.38
C THR A 44 6.52 -3.34 2.69
N LEU A 45 5.82 -3.89 1.69
CA LEU A 45 4.44 -4.39 1.74
C LEU A 45 4.37 -5.89 1.42
N ALA A 46 5.47 -6.63 1.58
CA ALA A 46 5.52 -8.03 1.18
C ALA A 46 4.41 -8.85 1.87
N GLU A 47 3.71 -9.67 1.09
CA GLU A 47 2.57 -10.48 1.56
C GLU A 47 1.40 -9.69 2.19
N ALA A 48 1.32 -8.36 1.99
CA ALA A 48 0.21 -7.55 2.50
C ALA A 48 -1.09 -7.74 1.70
N ASP A 49 -2.23 -7.60 2.37
CA ASP A 49 -3.55 -7.65 1.75
C ASP A 49 -3.97 -6.26 1.28
N LEU A 50 -3.96 -6.01 -0.03
CA LEU A 50 -4.25 -4.72 -0.66
C LEU A 50 -5.62 -4.66 -1.34
N LYS A 51 -6.53 -5.60 -1.07
CA LYS A 51 -7.84 -5.63 -1.73
C LYS A 51 -8.58 -4.31 -1.51
N PHE A 52 -9.11 -3.72 -2.58
CA PHE A 52 -9.81 -2.44 -2.58
C PHE A 52 -8.99 -1.22 -2.12
N ALA A 53 -7.68 -1.38 -1.88
CA ALA A 53 -6.82 -0.26 -1.49
C ALA A 53 -6.67 0.74 -2.64
N LYS A 54 -6.42 2.01 -2.31
CA LYS A 54 -6.30 3.10 -3.29
C LYS A 54 -4.93 3.74 -3.23
N PHE A 55 -4.20 3.70 -4.33
CA PHE A 55 -2.85 4.25 -4.46
C PHE A 55 -2.77 5.41 -5.48
N SER A 56 -3.90 5.97 -5.93
CA SER A 56 -3.87 7.04 -6.94
C SER A 56 -2.98 8.20 -6.49
N GLY A 57 -2.01 8.58 -7.33
CA GLY A 57 -1.06 9.64 -7.02
C GLY A 57 0.04 9.26 -6.01
N ALA A 58 0.00 8.07 -5.40
CA ALA A 58 1.01 7.65 -4.45
C ALA A 58 2.39 7.48 -5.12
N THR A 59 3.43 7.87 -4.39
CA THR A 59 4.83 7.65 -4.80
C THR A 59 5.29 6.30 -4.29
N VAL A 60 5.63 5.37 -5.19
CA VAL A 60 6.00 3.97 -4.87
C VAL A 60 7.43 3.62 -5.27
N THR A 61 8.32 4.62 -5.34
CA THR A 61 9.72 4.41 -5.72
C THR A 61 10.40 3.42 -4.77
N ASP A 62 11.02 2.38 -5.33
CA ASP A 62 11.74 1.33 -4.57
C ASP A 62 10.89 0.61 -3.50
N ALA A 63 9.56 0.70 -3.60
CA ALA A 63 8.64 -0.01 -2.73
C ALA A 63 8.57 -1.50 -3.09
N ASN A 64 8.52 -2.36 -2.07
CA ASN A 64 8.39 -3.81 -2.25
C ASN A 64 6.93 -4.26 -2.16
N PHE A 65 6.37 -4.76 -3.27
CA PHE A 65 5.03 -5.32 -3.38
C PHE A 65 5.03 -6.84 -3.65
N ASP A 66 6.13 -7.54 -3.39
CA ASP A 66 6.24 -8.98 -3.60
C ASP A 66 5.12 -9.74 -2.87
N ASP A 67 4.51 -10.70 -3.55
CA ASP A 67 3.46 -11.57 -3.02
C ASP A 67 2.25 -10.85 -2.37
N THR A 68 2.03 -9.59 -2.73
CA THR A 68 0.84 -8.83 -2.28
C THR A 68 -0.46 -9.38 -2.88
N TYR A 69 -1.54 -9.27 -2.13
CA TYR A 69 -2.87 -9.70 -2.57
C TYR A 69 -3.65 -8.53 -3.16
N TRP A 70 -3.95 -8.61 -4.45
CA TRP A 70 -4.69 -7.60 -5.18
C TRP A 70 -6.10 -8.10 -5.51
N HIS A 71 -7.08 -7.22 -5.36
CA HIS A 71 -8.43 -7.39 -5.89
C HIS A 71 -9.08 -6.02 -5.89
N GLU A 72 -9.53 -5.55 -7.06
CA GLU A 72 -10.14 -4.22 -7.20
C GLU A 72 -9.26 -3.09 -6.61
N THR A 73 -7.94 -3.29 -6.59
CA THR A 73 -6.95 -2.34 -6.05
C THR A 73 -6.75 -1.24 -7.07
N MET A 74 -6.93 0.02 -6.68
CA MET A 74 -6.73 1.17 -7.55
C MET A 74 -5.26 1.58 -7.50
N TRP A 75 -4.57 1.52 -8.64
CA TRP A 75 -3.14 1.79 -8.72
C TRP A 75 -2.82 3.28 -8.87
N THR A 76 -1.53 3.58 -8.96
CA THR A 76 -0.98 4.95 -9.02
C THR A 76 -1.45 5.72 -10.25
N ASP A 77 -1.75 5.02 -11.34
CA ASP A 77 -2.34 5.55 -12.58
C ASP A 77 -3.87 5.80 -12.50
N GLY A 78 -4.50 5.46 -11.38
CA GLY A 78 -5.95 5.59 -11.16
C GLY A 78 -6.80 4.47 -11.76
N VAL A 79 -6.19 3.42 -12.31
CA VAL A 79 -6.89 2.25 -12.87
C VAL A 79 -7.00 1.14 -11.81
N ARG A 80 -8.07 0.34 -11.86
CA ARG A 80 -8.23 -0.82 -10.97
C ARG A 80 -7.63 -2.07 -11.57
N TYR A 81 -6.94 -2.84 -10.73
CA TYR A 81 -6.31 -4.10 -11.10
C TYR A 81 -6.61 -5.20 -10.07
N ASP A 82 -6.76 -6.42 -10.57
CA ASP A 82 -6.86 -7.65 -9.76
C ASP A 82 -5.51 -8.40 -9.66
N THR A 83 -4.45 -7.80 -10.18
CA THR A 83 -3.10 -8.39 -10.23
C THR A 83 -2.05 -7.32 -9.95
N ASN A 84 -0.94 -7.71 -9.32
CA ASN A 84 0.16 -6.81 -9.00
C ASN A 84 0.69 -6.07 -10.25
N GLN A 85 0.78 -4.73 -10.17
CA GLN A 85 1.26 -3.83 -11.22
C GLN A 85 2.54 -3.06 -10.84
N ALA A 86 3.08 -3.33 -9.64
CA ALA A 86 4.31 -2.70 -9.15
C ALA A 86 5.57 -3.27 -9.82
#